data_AF-A0A921FML0-F1
#
_entry.id   AF-A0A921FML0-F1
#
_cell.length_a   1.000
_cell.length_b   1.000
_cell.length_c   1.000
_cell.angle_alpha   90.00
_cell.angle_beta   90.00
_cell.angle_gamma   90.00
#
_symmetry.space_group_name_H-M   'P 1'
#
loop_
_entity.id
_entity.type
_entity.pdbx_description
1 polymer ?
#
loop_
_entity_poly.entity_id
_entity_poly.type
_entity_poly.pdbx_seq_one_letter_code
_entity_poly.pdbx_strand_id
1 'polypeptide(L)' 'MQNLSAEVAEQLADVHELSPADELATYERLLTELTELLNAPEEHGPGD' A
#
# COMPACT_ATOMS: atom_id res chain seq x y z
N MET A 1 -9.71 -1.52 5.80
CA MET A 1 -9.71 -0.15 5.24
C MET A 1 -9.43 0.94 6.27
N GLN A 2 -10.07 0.96 7.46
CA GLN A 2 -9.91 2.07 8.43
C GLN A 2 -8.47 2.33 8.93
N ASN A 3 -7.55 1.36 8.82
CA ASN A 3 -6.14 1.52 9.23
C ASN A 3 -5.15 1.65 8.07
N LEU A 4 -5.58 1.48 6.80
CA LEU A 4 -4.67 1.47 5.65
C LEU A 4 -3.94 2.81 5.49
N SER A 5 -4.65 3.92 5.70
CA SER A 5 -4.06 5.26 5.62
C SER A 5 -2.99 5.50 6.69
N ALA A 6 -3.14 4.90 7.87
CA ALA A 6 -2.15 5.01 8.94
C ALA A 6 -0.90 4.17 8.64
N GLU A 7 -1.09 2.94 8.16
CA GLU A 7 0.00 2.05 7.74
C GLU A 7 0.80 2.62 6.56
N VAL A 8 0.11 3.22 5.58
CA VAL A 8 0.75 3.95 4.48
C VAL A 8 1.54 5.15 5.00
N ALA A 9 0.96 5.93 5.91
CA ALA A 9 1.64 7.10 6.47
C ALA A 9 2.89 6.71 7.28
N GLU A 10 2.84 5.60 8.01
CA GLU A 10 3.99 5.07 8.76
C GLU A 10 5.11 4.62 7.81
N GLN A 11 4.78 3.90 6.74
CA GLN A 11 5.76 3.48 5.73
C GLN A 11 6.42 4.66 4.99
N LEU A 12 5.75 5.82 4.94
CA LEU A 12 6.23 7.02 4.25
C LEU A 12 6.82 8.09 5.17
N ALA A 13 6.73 7.93 6.50
CA ALA A 13 7.09 8.98 7.47
C ALA A 13 8.52 9.52 7.26
N ASP A 14 9.47 8.63 6.98
CA ASP A 14 10.89 8.95 6.85
C ASP A 14 11.52 8.45 5.54
N VAL A 15 10.70 8.15 4.52
CA VAL A 15 11.17 7.56 3.25
C VAL A 15 12.20 8.44 2.53
N HIS A 16 12.14 9.75 2.76
CA HIS A 16 13.06 10.75 2.22
C HIS A 16 14.47 10.72 2.85
N GLU A 17 14.65 10.00 3.97
CA GLU A 17 15.96 9.78 4.59
C GLU A 17 16.73 8.62 3.94
N LEU A 18 16.06 7.82 3.11
CA LEU A 18 16.65 6.69 2.40
C LEU A 18 17.53 7.16 1.24
N SER A 19 18.35 6.24 0.71
CA SER A 19 19.00 6.49 -0.57
C SER A 19 17.95 6.62 -1.68
N PRO A 20 18.22 7.36 -2.78
CA PRO A 20 17.25 7.52 -3.86
C PRO A 20 16.75 6.20 -4.46
N ALA A 21 17.59 5.15 -4.45
CA ALA A 21 17.21 3.83 -4.94
C ALA A 21 16.25 3.12 -3.98
N ASP A 22 16.50 3.23 -2.68
CA ASP A 22 15.67 2.61 -1.64
C ASP A 22 14.34 3.35 -1.44
N GLU A 23 14.35 4.69 -1.58
CA GLU A 23 13.13 5.51 -1.62
C GLU A 23 12.23 5.06 -2.77
N LEU A 24 12.77 4.95 -3.99
CA LEU A 24 12.02 4.50 -5.16
C LEU A 24 11.45 3.09 -4.97
N ALA A 25 12.27 2.16 -4.49
CA ALA A 25 11.83 0.79 -4.22
C ALA A 25 10.70 0.73 -3.18
N THR A 26 10.72 1.62 -2.18
CA THR A 26 9.66 1.72 -1.16
C THR A 26 8.34 2.17 -1.79
N TYR A 27 8.36 3.18 -2.65
CA TYR A 27 7.15 3.63 -3.36
C TYR A 27 6.60 2.55 -4.31
N GLU A 28 7.46 1.87 -5.06
CA GLU A 28 7.06 0.81 -5.99
C GLU A 28 6.39 -0.37 -5.26
N ARG A 29 6.93 -0.75 -4.10
CA ARG A 29 6.34 -1.79 -3.25
C ARG A 29 4.95 -1.37 -2.76
N LEU A 30 4.84 -0.18 -2.19
CA LEU A 30 3.58 0.34 -1.65
C LEU A 30 2.51 0.45 -2.74
N LEU A 31 2.88 0.93 -3.93
CA LEU A 31 1.97 1.03 -5.07
C LEU A 31 1.46 -0.36 -5.49
N THR A 32 2.33 -1.37 -5.49
CA THR A 32 1.97 -2.76 -5.81
C THR A 32 0.98 -3.31 -4.79
N GLU A 33 1.28 -3.19 -3.50
CA GLU A 33 0.41 -3.64 -2.41
C GLU A 33 -0.98 -3.00 -2.47
N LEU A 34 -1.04 -1.68 -2.70
CA LEU A 34 -2.30 -0.95 -2.84
C LEU A 34 -3.08 -1.39 -4.10
N THR A 35 -2.38 -1.64 -5.19
CA THR A 35 -2.98 -2.11 -6.44
C THR A 35 -3.59 -3.49 -6.26
N GLU A 36 -2.88 -4.40 -5.59
CA GLU A 36 -3.40 -5.73 -5.27
C GLU A 36 -4.64 -5.64 -4.38
N LEU A 37 -4.62 -4.81 -3.34
CA LEU A 37 -5.76 -4.62 -2.45
C LEU A 37 -6.99 -4.07 -3.18
N LEU A 38 -6.81 -3.08 -4.06
CA LEU A 38 -7.90 -2.45 -4.80
C LEU A 38 -8.46 -3.32 -5.92
N ASN A 39 -7.64 -4.22 -6.48
CA ASN A 39 -8.06 -5.15 -7.52
C ASN A 39 -8.40 -6.55 -6.97
N ALA A 40 -8.28 -6.75 -5.65
CA ALA A 40 -8.73 -7.98 -5.03
C ALA A 40 -10.24 -8.13 -5.34
N PRO A 41 -10.66 -9.30 -5.87
CA PRO A 41 -12.07 -9.52 -6.13
C PRO A 41 -12.84 -9.34 -4.81
N GLU A 42 -13.89 -8.53 -4.81
CA GLU A 42 -14.82 -8.50 -3.69
C GLU A 42 -15.25 -9.94 -3.44
N GLU A 43 -15.05 -10.46 -2.22
CA GLU A 43 -15.73 -11.68 -1.78
C GLU A 43 -17.23 -11.35 -1.69
N HIS A 44 -17.90 -11.26 -2.85
CA HIS A 44 -19.34 -11.39 -2.92
C HIS A 44 -19.65 -12.80 -2.42
N GLY A 45 -20.05 -12.89 -1.15
CA GLY A 45 -20.81 -14.04 -0.66
C GLY A 45 -21.98 -14.31 -1.61
N PRO A 46 -22.33 -15.59 -1.83
CA PRO A 46 -23.33 -15.99 -2.82
C PRO A 46 -24.64 -15.28 -2.50
N GLY A 47 -25.34 -14.82 -3.54
CA GLY A 47 -26.46 -13.89 -3.42
C GLY A 47 -27.42 -14.21 -2.27
N ASP A 48 -27.91 -13.14 -1.65
CA ASP A 48 -29.14 -13.12 -0.86
C ASP A 48 -29.92 -11.85 -1.24
#